data_AF-A0A952KU30-F1
#
_entry.id   AF-A0A952KU30-F1
#
_cell.length_a   1.000
_cell.length_b   1.000
_cell.length_c   1.000
_cell.angle_alpha   90.00
_cell.angle_beta   90.00
_cell.angle_gamma   90.00
#
_symmetry.space_group_name_H-M   'P 1'
#
loop_
_entity.id
_entity.type
_entity.pdbx_description
1 polymer ?
#
loop_
_entity_poly.entity_id
_entity_poly.type
_entity_poly.pdbx_seq_one_letter_code
_entity_poly.pdbx_strand_id
1 'polypeptide(L)' 'MAFMKVRKAVFPAAGMGTRFLPATKATPKEMLPLVDKPLIQYGVEEAV' A
#
# COMPACT_ATOMS: atom_id res chain seq x y z
N MET A 1 -5.30 12.94 31.10
CA MET A 1 -4.81 13.38 29.79
C MET A 1 -5.65 12.68 28.74
N ALA A 2 -6.48 13.41 27.97
CA ALA A 2 -7.32 12.80 26.94
C ALA A 2 -6.50 12.67 25.65
N PHE A 3 -6.28 11.45 25.16
CA PHE A 3 -5.60 11.23 23.89
C PHE A 3 -6.54 11.59 22.72
N MET A 4 -6.04 12.38 21.78
CA MET A 4 -6.76 12.67 20.54
C MET A 4 -6.93 11.36 19.74
N LYS A 5 -8.14 11.08 19.24
CA LYS A 5 -8.37 9.92 18.37
C LYS A 5 -7.58 10.08 17.06
N VAL A 6 -6.82 9.07 16.67
CA VAL A 6 -6.16 9.01 15.35
C VAL A 6 -7.23 8.77 14.28
N ARG A 7 -7.28 9.62 13.25
CA ARG A 7 -8.33 9.59 12.20
C ARG A 7 -7.77 9.58 10.77
N LYS A 8 -6.45 9.57 10.62
CA LYS A 8 -5.77 9.69 9.34
C LYS A 8 -4.61 8.71 9.30
N ALA A 9 -4.46 8.03 8.17
CA ALA A 9 -3.32 7.20 7.83
C ALA A 9 -2.66 7.74 6.56
N VAL A 10 -1.36 7.53 6.41
CA VAL A 10 -0.57 7.96 5.25
C VAL A 10 0.22 6.76 4.74
N PHE A 11 0.08 6.46 3.44
CA PHE A 11 0.78 5.35 2.79
C PHE A 11 1.83 5.90 1.80
N PRO A 12 3.13 5.67 2.04
CA PRO A 12 4.16 6.02 1.06
C PRO A 12 4.15 5.03 -0.11
N ALA A 13 3.59 5.43 -1.25
CA ALA A 13 3.39 4.58 -2.44
C ALA A 13 4.06 5.11 -3.73
N ALA A 14 5.17 5.84 -3.60
CA ALA A 14 5.84 6.51 -4.73
C ALA A 14 7.12 5.80 -5.22
N GLY A 15 7.41 4.57 -4.76
CA GLY A 15 8.65 3.86 -5.08
C GLY A 15 8.61 3.09 -6.41
N MET A 16 9.73 3.05 -7.14
CA MET A 16 9.84 2.40 -8.47
C MET A 16 9.84 0.85 -8.46
N GLY A 17 9.86 0.21 -7.29
CA GLY A 17 9.74 -1.25 -7.20
C GLY A 17 10.85 -2.07 -7.90
N THR A 18 12.07 -1.55 -8.09
CA THR A 18 13.12 -2.15 -8.94
C THR A 18 13.49 -3.61 -8.67
N ARG A 19 13.25 -4.11 -7.45
CA ARG A 19 13.46 -5.52 -7.06
C ARG A 19 12.44 -6.51 -7.65
N PHE A 20 11.33 -6.00 -8.19
CA PHE A 20 10.25 -6.79 -8.80
C PHE A 20 10.17 -6.59 -10.31
N LEU A 21 11.24 -6.09 -10.94
CA LEU A 21 11.31 -6.05 -12.40
C LEU A 21 11.35 -7.50 -12.97
N PRO A 22 10.67 -7.74 -14.11
CA PRO A 22 10.00 -6.77 -14.97
C PRO A 22 8.56 -6.43 -14.56
N ALA A 23 7.99 -7.13 -13.57
CA ALA A 23 6.57 -7.00 -13.20
C ALA A 23 6.19 -5.56 -12.79
N THR A 24 7.10 -4.81 -12.18
CA THR A 24 6.86 -3.42 -11.75
C THR A 24 7.40 -2.36 -12.72
N LYS A 25 7.69 -2.71 -13.98
CA LYS A 25 8.19 -1.75 -14.97
C LYS A 25 7.17 -0.65 -15.31
N ALA A 26 5.90 -1.05 -15.44
CA ALA A 26 4.79 -0.15 -15.76
C ALA A 26 3.66 -0.20 -14.71
N THR A 27 3.70 -1.18 -13.81
CA THR A 27 2.71 -1.36 -12.75
C THR A 27 3.33 -0.99 -11.40
N PRO A 28 2.70 -0.15 -10.55
CA PRO A 28 3.18 0.12 -9.20
C PRO A 28 3.31 -1.16 -8.37
N LYS A 29 4.32 -1.23 -7.49
CA LYS A 29 4.53 -2.42 -6.65
C LYS A 29 3.39 -2.67 -5.67
N GLU A 30 2.70 -1.60 -5.23
CA GLU A 30 1.58 -1.64 -4.31
C GLU A 30 0.30 -2.21 -4.96
N MET A 31 0.26 -2.25 -6.29
CA MET A 31 -0.84 -2.84 -7.07
C MET A 31 -0.63 -4.33 -7.38
N LEU A 32 0.52 -4.91 -7.02
CA LEU A 32 0.74 -6.35 -7.19
C LEU A 32 -0.29 -7.13 -6.33
N PRO A 33 -0.95 -8.15 -6.89
CA PRO A 33 -1.95 -8.90 -6.16
C PRO A 33 -1.30 -9.85 -5.16
N LEU A 34 -1.86 -9.91 -3.95
CA LEU A 34 -1.73 -11.07 -3.08
C LEU A 34 -3.00 -11.90 -3.24
N VAL A 35 -2.88 -13.00 -3.97
CA VAL A 35 -4.01 -13.84 -4.40
C VAL A 35 -4.97 -13.08 -5.34
N ASP A 36 -5.93 -12.34 -4.80
CA ASP A 36 -7.04 -11.72 -5.53
C ASP A 36 -7.15 -10.20 -5.33
N LYS A 37 -6.45 -9.64 -4.34
CA LYS A 37 -6.48 -8.19 -4.02
C LYS A 37 -5.09 -7.57 -4.16
N PRO A 38 -4.99 -6.30 -4.60
CA PRO A 38 -3.71 -5.59 -4.58
C PRO A 38 -3.23 -5.35 -3.14
N LEU A 39 -1.91 -5.34 -2.94
CA LEU A 39 -1.30 -5.12 -1.62
C LEU A 39 -1.83 -3.87 -0.90
N ILE A 40 -2.03 -2.76 -1.62
CA ILE A 40 -2.53 -1.50 -1.03
C ILE A 40 -3.92 -1.64 -0.42
N GLN A 41 -4.76 -2.54 -0.96
CA GLN A 41 -6.11 -2.75 -0.45
C GLN A 41 -6.09 -3.35 0.96
N TYR A 42 -5.20 -4.31 1.22
CA TYR A 42 -5.03 -4.85 2.57
C TYR A 42 -4.64 -3.76 3.57
N GLY A 43 -3.70 -2.87 3.20
CA GLY A 43 -3.29 -1.77 4.07
C GLY A 43 -4.40 -0.75 4.34
N VAL A 44 -5.24 -0.47 3.35
CA VAL A 44 -6.41 0.41 3.53
C VAL A 44 -7.48 -0.25 4.39
N GLU A 45 -7.79 -1.54 4.16
CA GLU A 45 -8.75 -2.31 4.97
C GLU A 45 -8.31 -2.41 6.44
N GLU A 46 -7.00 -2.51 6.72
CA GLU A 46 -6.45 -2.49 8.08
C GLU A 46 -6.58 -1.12 8.77
N ALA A 47 -6.56 -0.03 8.01
CA ALA A 47 -6.58 1.33 8.54
C ALA A 47 -7.98 1.88 8.86
N VAL A 48 -9.05 1.15 8.49
CA VAL A 48 -10.47 1.52 8.70
C VAL A 48 -10.99 0.91 9.99
#